data_AF-A0ABD4T9V1-F1
#
_entry.id   AF-A0ABD4T9V1-F1
#
_cell.length_a   1.000
_cell.length_b   1.000
_cell.length_c   1.000
_cell.angle_alpha   90.00
_cell.angle_beta   90.00
_cell.angle_gamma   90.00
#
_symmetry.space_group_name_H-M   'P 1'
#
loop_
_entity.id
_entity.type
_entity.pdbx_description
1 polymer ?
#
loop_
_entity_poly.entity_id
_entity_poly.type
_entity_poly.pdbx_seq_one_letter_code
_entity_poly.pdbx_strand_id
1 'polypeptide(L)' 'MASDFDRGIMKFKGADRPVTVAVSSLLILGAIAALVWWSLHAAYVF' A
#
# COMPACT_ATOMS: atom_id res chain seq x y z
N MET A 1 1.22 15.41 12.61
CA MET A 1 0.17 16.06 11.80
C MET A 1 -0.08 15.19 10.59
N ALA A 2 -1.14 14.38 10.62
CA ALA A 2 -1.59 13.50 9.54
C ALA A 2 -3.04 13.84 9.12
N SER A 3 -3.52 15.05 9.46
CA SER A 3 -4.95 15.33 9.59
C SER A 3 -5.53 16.30 8.57
N ASP A 4 -4.94 16.44 7.38
CA ASP A 4 -5.56 17.23 6.29
C ASP A 4 -6.10 16.37 5.14
N PHE A 5 -5.96 15.05 5.20
CA PHE A 5 -6.56 14.14 4.21
C PHE A 5 -8.06 13.91 4.42
N ASP A 6 -8.54 14.02 5.67
CA ASP A 6 -9.97 13.90 6.02
C ASP A 6 -10.75 15.20 5.68
N ARG A 7 -10.65 15.66 4.44
CA ARG A 7 -11.30 16.86 3.92
C ARG A 7 -11.95 16.60 2.55
N GLY A 8 -12.98 17.39 2.23
CA GLY A 8 -13.66 17.34 0.94
C GLY A 8 -14.26 15.96 0.67
N ILE A 9 -13.91 15.38 -0.48
CA ILE A 9 -14.40 14.06 -0.94
C ILE A 9 -13.61 12.88 -0.38
N MET A 10 -12.45 13.10 0.25
CA MET A 10 -11.57 12.03 0.75
C MET A 10 -11.84 11.65 2.22
N LYS A 11 -13.05 11.95 2.71
CA LYS A 11 -13.48 11.67 4.07
C LYS A 11 -13.89 10.22 4.26
N PHE A 12 -12.91 9.35 4.43
CA PHE A 12 -13.15 7.93 4.65
C PHE A 12 -13.02 7.57 6.13
N LYS A 13 -14.15 7.16 6.72
CA LYS A 13 -14.21 6.83 8.14
C LYS A 13 -13.21 5.72 8.49
N GLY A 14 -12.21 6.06 9.29
CA GLY A 14 -11.22 5.12 9.80
C GLY A 14 -10.08 4.77 8.84
N ALA A 15 -9.93 5.50 7.72
CA ALA A 15 -8.81 5.34 6.80
C ALA A 15 -7.46 5.69 7.47
N ASP A 16 -7.43 6.74 8.28
CA ASP A 16 -6.20 7.19 8.96
C ASP A 16 -5.88 6.44 10.26
N ARG A 17 -6.64 5.38 10.58
CA ARG A 17 -6.33 4.56 11.76
C ARG A 17 -5.01 3.84 11.53
N PRO A 18 -4.08 3.82 12.52
CA PRO A 18 -2.78 3.17 12.37
C PRO A 18 -2.85 1.73 11.88
N VAL A 19 -3.86 0.98 12.35
CA VAL A 19 -4.11 -0.41 11.94
C VAL A 19 -4.50 -0.49 10.46
N THR A 20 -5.40 0.38 10.00
CA THR A 20 -5.85 0.42 8.59
C THR A 20 -4.67 0.74 7.69
N VAL A 21 -3.85 1.73 8.07
CA VAL A 21 -2.64 2.11 7.33
C VAL A 21 -1.66 0.93 7.27
N ALA A 22 -1.41 0.24 8.38
CA ALA A 22 -0.50 -0.92 8.41
C ALA A 22 -0.96 -2.07 7.51
N VAL A 23 -2.26 -2.37 7.48
CA VAL A 23 -2.79 -3.42 6.59
C VAL A 23 -2.67 -3.01 5.12
N SER A 24 -3.04 -1.76 4.80
CA SER A 24 -2.93 -1.25 3.43
C SER A 24 -1.49 -1.19 2.93
N SER A 25 -0.54 -0.82 3.80
CA SER A 25 0.87 -0.76 3.44
C SER A 25 1.46 -2.14 3.18
N LEU A 26 1.11 -3.15 3.99
CA LEU A 26 1.51 -4.54 3.75
C LEU A 26 1.00 -5.05 2.40
N LEU A 27 -0.24 -4.73 2.04
CA LEU A 27 -0.80 -5.10 0.73
C LEU A 27 -0.04 -4.44 -0.43
N ILE A 28 0.16 -3.13 -0.36
CA ILE A 28 0.81 -2.38 -1.45
C ILE A 28 2.28 -2.78 -1.57
N LEU A 29 3.03 -2.81 -0.46
CA LEU A 29 4.45 -3.17 -0.47
C LEU A 29 4.65 -4.65 -0.81
N GLY A 30 3.78 -5.53 -0.33
CA GLY A 30 3.79 -6.95 -0.69
C GLY A 30 3.56 -7.18 -2.18
N ALA A 31 2.60 -6.46 -2.79
CA ALA A 31 2.36 -6.53 -4.22
C ALA A 31 3.57 -6.02 -5.03
N ILE A 32 4.16 -4.89 -4.64
CA ILE A 32 5.37 -4.37 -5.29
C ILE A 32 6.53 -5.38 -5.18
N ALA A 33 6.77 -5.95 -3.99
CA ALA A 33 7.81 -6.93 -3.78
C ALA A 33 7.59 -8.20 -4.63
N ALA A 34 6.35 -8.69 -4.70
CA ALA A 34 5.99 -9.82 -5.54
C ALA A 34 6.24 -9.54 -7.03
N LEU A 35 5.88 -8.33 -7.51
CA LEU A 35 6.12 -7.93 -8.90
C LEU A 35 7.61 -7.80 -9.21
N VAL A 36 8.41 -7.24 -8.31
CA VAL A 36 9.86 -7.14 -8.47
C VAL A 36 10.48 -8.54 -8.52
N TRP A 37 10.13 -9.39 -7.56
CA TRP A 37 10.59 -10.78 -7.51
C TRP A 37 10.26 -11.53 -8.79
N TRP A 38 8.99 -11.45 -9.21
CA TRP A 38 8.54 -12.10 -10.43
C TRP A 38 9.26 -11.56 -11.66
N SER A 39 9.43 -10.24 -11.77
CA SER A 39 10.12 -9.62 -12.92
C SER A 39 11.57 -10.09 -13.04
N LEU A 40 12.30 -10.19 -11.91
CA LEU A 40 13.67 -10.70 -11.90
C LEU A 40 13.72 -12.18 -12.32
N HIS A 41 12.81 -13.00 -11.80
CA HIS A 41 12.73 -14.41 -12.17
C HIS A 41 12.36 -14.59 -13.65
N ALA A 42 11.35 -13.87 -14.13
CA ALA A 42 10.88 -13.93 -15.51
C ALA A 42 11.93 -13.44 -16.52
N ALA A 43 12.79 -12.50 -16.14
CA ALA A 43 13.79 -11.94 -17.04
C ALA A 43 15.11 -12.73 -17.07
N TYR A 44 15.51 -13.33 -15.94
CA TYR A 44 16.87 -13.86 -15.78
C TYR A 44 16.95 -15.31 -15.31
N VAL A 45 15.86 -15.90 -14.81
CA VAL A 45 15.86 -17.25 -14.23
C VAL A 45 15.07 -18.24 -15.08
N PHE A 46 13.92 -17.84 -15.59
CA PHE A 46 13.14 -18.58 -16.59
C PHE A 46 13.70 -18.35 -17.99
#